data_AF-A0A5D4JD14-F1
#
_entry.id   AF-A0A5D4JD14-F1
#
_cell.length_a   1.000
_cell.length_b   1.000
_cell.length_c   1.000
_cell.angle_alpha   90.00
_cell.angle_beta   90.00
_cell.angle_gamma   90.00
#
_symmetry.space_group_name_H-M   'P 1'
#
loop_
_entity.id
_entity.type
_entity.pdbx_description
1 polymer ?
#
loop_
_entity_poly.entity_id
_entity_poly.type
_entity_poly.pdbx_seq_one_letter_code
_entity_poly.pdbx_strand_id
1 'polypeptide(L)'
;MSGDAEGAARAVLAERLSALREGSGRTYASLARRIGVSGSTLHRYCTGQTVPAEFAPVERLARLCSAPAEEREALHRLWLLADGERLDRQGVAEASGAVEPVSYTHLTL
;
A
#
# COMPACT_ATOMS: atom_id res chain seq x y z
N MET A 1 10.52 -14.99 15.96
CA MET A 1 9.16 -14.94 15.36
C MET A 1 8.67 -13.50 15.35
N SER A 2 9.29 -12.59 14.58
CA SER A 2 8.98 -11.14 14.65
C SER A 2 8.37 -10.54 13.38
N GLY A 3 8.07 -11.35 12.36
CA GLY A 3 7.57 -10.87 11.06
C GLY A 3 6.05 -10.87 10.89
N ASP A 4 5.30 -11.53 11.78
CA ASP A 4 3.84 -11.73 11.61
C ASP A 4 3.01 -10.52 12.10
N ALA A 5 3.54 -9.72 13.02
CA ALA A 5 2.89 -8.49 13.47
C ALA A 5 3.06 -7.33 12.48
N GLU A 6 4.23 -7.23 11.83
CA GLU A 6 4.65 -6.14 10.92
C GLU A 6 3.99 -6.18 9.51
N GLY A 7 2.90 -6.92 9.42
CA GLY A 7 2.07 -7.00 8.23
C GLY A 7 0.62 -7.31 8.55
N ALA A 8 0.22 -7.28 9.81
CA ALA A 8 -1.14 -7.58 10.21
C ALA A 8 -2.08 -6.50 9.68
N ALA A 9 -1.70 -5.21 9.81
CA ALA A 9 -2.54 -4.13 9.30
C ALA A 9 -2.60 -4.15 7.76
N ARG A 10 -1.45 -4.35 7.10
CA ARG A 10 -1.40 -4.51 5.64
C ARG A 10 -2.27 -5.66 5.13
N ALA A 11 -2.20 -6.83 5.76
CA ALA A 11 -2.97 -8.01 5.37
C ALA A 11 -4.48 -7.78 5.57
N VAL A 12 -4.88 -7.20 6.71
CA VAL A 12 -6.29 -6.89 6.98
C VAL A 12 -6.83 -5.84 6.00
N LEU A 13 -6.04 -4.83 5.66
CA LEU A 13 -6.41 -3.86 4.62
C LEU A 13 -6.64 -4.58 3.27
N ALA A 14 -5.71 -5.44 2.87
CA ALA A 14 -5.80 -6.18 1.62
C ALA A 14 -7.05 -7.07 1.52
N GLU A 15 -7.34 -7.82 2.58
CA GLU A 15 -8.55 -8.64 2.70
C GLU A 15 -9.82 -7.81 2.53
N ARG A 16 -9.90 -6.64 3.18
CA ARG A 16 -11.04 -5.72 3.06
C ARG A 16 -11.20 -5.18 1.64
N LEU A 17 -10.10 -4.81 0.98
CA LEU A 17 -10.14 -4.35 -0.41
C LEU A 17 -10.57 -5.48 -1.37
N SER A 18 -10.11 -6.71 -1.12
CA SER A 18 -10.53 -7.89 -1.87
C SER A 18 -12.02 -8.18 -1.73
N ALA A 19 -12.54 -8.16 -0.50
CA ALA A 19 -13.96 -8.37 -0.22
C ALA A 19 -14.84 -7.30 -0.90
N LEU A 20 -14.44 -6.03 -0.87
CA LEU A 20 -15.14 -4.94 -1.57
C LEU A 20 -15.16 -5.17 -3.09
N ARG A 21 -14.03 -5.58 -3.66
CA ARG A 21 -13.95 -5.91 -5.08
C ARG A 21 -14.87 -7.08 -5.44
N GLU A 22 -14.84 -8.15 -4.66
CA GLU A 22 -15.66 -9.35 -4.89
C GLU A 22 -17.15 -9.03 -4.83
N GLY A 23 -17.57 -8.26 -3.82
CA GLY A 23 -18.95 -7.77 -3.71
C GLY A 23 -19.38 -6.85 -4.86
N SER A 24 -18.43 -6.17 -5.51
CA SER A 24 -18.73 -5.29 -6.66
C SER A 24 -18.96 -6.04 -7.99
N GLY A 25 -18.53 -7.30 -8.10
CA GLY A 25 -18.59 -8.08 -9.35
C GLY A 25 -17.71 -7.57 -10.49
N ARG A 26 -16.75 -6.66 -10.22
CA ARG A 26 -15.91 -6.01 -11.25
C ARG A 26 -14.50 -6.63 -11.29
N THR A 27 -13.90 -6.60 -12.49
CA THR A 27 -12.52 -7.05 -12.68
C THR A 27 -11.51 -6.01 -12.15
N TYR A 28 -10.31 -6.48 -11.79
CA TYR A 28 -9.20 -5.62 -11.38
C TYR A 28 -8.89 -4.54 -12.42
N ALA A 29 -8.82 -4.92 -13.71
CA ALA A 29 -8.55 -3.97 -14.78
C ALA A 29 -9.63 -2.87 -14.90
N SER A 30 -10.90 -3.22 -14.73
CA SER A 30 -12.03 -2.27 -14.78
C SER A 30 -11.97 -1.25 -13.64
N LEU A 31 -11.70 -1.71 -12.41
CA LEU A 31 -11.58 -0.83 -11.24
C LEU A 31 -10.32 0.03 -11.31
N ALA A 32 -9.18 -0.57 -11.65
CA ALA A 32 -7.89 0.09 -11.70
C ALA A 32 -7.91 1.29 -12.66
N ARG A 33 -8.49 1.12 -13.86
CA ARG A 33 -8.66 2.19 -14.84
C ARG A 33 -9.48 3.38 -14.29
N ARG A 34 -10.49 3.12 -13.46
CA ARG A 34 -11.36 4.17 -12.89
C ARG A 34 -10.72 4.90 -11.71
N ILE A 35 -9.83 4.24 -10.96
CA ILE A 35 -9.07 4.85 -9.86
C ILE A 35 -7.68 5.34 -10.30
N GLY A 36 -7.34 5.27 -11.59
CA GLY A 36 -6.09 5.81 -12.13
C GLY A 36 -4.83 5.03 -11.74
N VAL A 37 -4.93 3.72 -11.50
CA VAL A 37 -3.77 2.83 -11.28
C VAL A 37 -3.78 1.68 -12.29
N SER A 38 -2.68 0.93 -12.38
CA SER A 38 -2.64 -0.28 -13.22
C SER A 38 -3.37 -1.46 -12.57
N GLY A 39 -3.87 -2.40 -13.38
CA GLY A 39 -4.50 -3.63 -12.88
C GLY A 39 -3.57 -4.42 -11.95
N SER A 40 -2.29 -4.50 -12.28
CA SER A 40 -1.27 -5.16 -11.46
C SER A 40 -1.03 -4.43 -10.13
N THR A 41 -1.04 -3.10 -10.14
CA THR A 41 -0.92 -2.28 -8.92
C THR A 41 -2.10 -2.53 -7.99
N LEU A 42 -3.32 -2.51 -8.52
CA LEU A 42 -4.51 -2.79 -7.71
C LEU A 42 -4.50 -4.23 -7.18
N HIS A 43 -4.05 -5.19 -7.99
CA HIS A 43 -3.90 -6.57 -7.54
C HIS A 43 -2.96 -6.67 -6.34
N ARG A 44 -1.79 -6.01 -6.38
CA ARG A 44 -0.85 -5.95 -5.25
C ARG A 44 -1.45 -5.34 -3.98
N TYR A 45 -2.36 -4.38 -4.11
CA TYR A 45 -3.06 -3.80 -2.96
C TYR A 45 -4.03 -4.82 -2.34
N CYS A 46 -4.82 -5.49 -3.18
CA CYS A 46 -5.79 -6.50 -2.75
C CYS A 46 -5.14 -7.79 -2.22
N THR A 47 -3.91 -8.11 -2.63
CA THR A 47 -3.14 -9.25 -2.09
C THR A 47 -2.20 -8.87 -0.96
N GLY A 48 -2.16 -7.60 -0.55
CA GLY A 48 -1.31 -7.14 0.55
C GLY A 48 0.18 -7.19 0.23
N GLN A 49 0.56 -7.31 -1.04
CA GLN A 49 1.95 -7.20 -1.48
C GLN A 49 2.46 -5.78 -1.33
N THR A 50 1.58 -4.76 -1.34
CA THR A 50 1.96 -3.35 -1.24
C THR A 50 0.85 -2.52 -0.64
N VAL A 51 1.24 -1.53 0.17
CA VAL A 51 0.33 -0.51 0.70
C VAL A 51 0.45 0.75 -0.18
N PRO A 52 -0.66 1.39 -0.59
CA PRO A 52 -0.63 2.67 -1.28
C PRO A 52 0.04 3.76 -0.42
N ALA A 53 0.87 4.62 -1.02
CA ALA A 53 1.50 5.74 -0.31
C ALA A 53 0.52 6.86 0.08
N GLU A 54 -0.67 6.87 -0.52
CA GLU A 54 -1.74 7.82 -0.24
C GLU A 54 -3.08 7.07 -0.17
N PHE A 55 -4.04 7.62 0.57
CA PHE A 55 -5.36 6.99 0.74
C PHE A 55 -6.28 7.14 -0.49
N ALA A 56 -6.00 8.06 -1.43
CA ALA A 56 -6.92 8.41 -2.52
C ALA A 56 -7.31 7.24 -3.45
N PRO A 57 -6.43 6.28 -3.81
CA PRO A 57 -6.82 5.08 -4.56
C PRO A 57 -7.78 4.17 -3.78
N VAL A 58 -7.58 4.03 -2.47
CA VAL A 58 -8.42 3.22 -1.58
C VAL A 58 -9.80 3.84 -1.46
N GLU A 59 -9.86 5.15 -1.21
CA GLU A 59 -11.13 5.86 -1.10
C GLU A 59 -11.94 5.80 -2.40
N ARG A 60 -11.28 6.02 -3.55
CA ARG A 60 -11.95 5.92 -4.86
C ARG A 60 -12.45 4.51 -5.13
N LEU A 61 -11.68 3.47 -4.81
CA LEU A 61 -12.13 2.07 -4.92
C LEU A 61 -13.40 1.84 -4.09
N ALA A 62 -13.39 2.24 -2.82
CA ALA A 62 -14.51 2.06 -1.90
C ALA A 62 -15.76 2.78 -2.41
N ARG A 63 -15.63 4.01 -2.90
CA ARG A 63 -16.74 4.76 -3.53
C ARG A 63 -17.28 4.07 -4.78
N LEU A 64 -16.42 3.51 -5.61
CA LEU A 64 -16.84 2.78 -6.82
C LEU A 64 -17.57 1.46 -6.52
N CYS A 65 -17.27 0.85 -5.37
CA CYS A 65 -17.94 -0.34 -4.86
C CYS A 65 -19.17 0.01 -3.99
N SER A 66 -19.60 1.28 -3.96
CA SER A 66 -20.72 1.76 -3.15
C SER A 66 -20.57 1.49 -1.65
N ALA A 67 -19.33 1.47 -1.14
CA ALA A 67 -19.07 1.30 0.28
C ALA A 67 -19.62 2.50 1.09
N PRO A 68 -20.29 2.26 2.23
CA PRO A 68 -20.80 3.33 3.08
C PRO A 68 -19.66 4.15 3.71
N ALA A 69 -20.00 5.30 4.27
CA ALA A 69 -19.02 6.18 4.91
C ALA A 69 -18.28 5.48 6.07
N GLU A 70 -18.99 4.70 6.88
CA GLU A 70 -18.41 3.92 7.98
C GLU A 70 -17.30 2.96 7.51
N GLU A 71 -17.56 2.24 6.40
CA GLU A 71 -16.56 1.31 5.84
C GLU A 71 -15.35 2.08 5.31
N ARG A 72 -15.55 3.26 4.71
CA ARG A 72 -14.45 4.14 4.27
C ARG A 72 -13.61 4.65 5.44
N GLU A 73 -14.23 4.98 6.57
CA GLU A 73 -13.52 5.38 7.79
C GLU A 73 -12.73 4.22 8.41
N ALA A 74 -13.30 3.01 8.41
CA ALA A 74 -12.60 1.80 8.84
C ALA A 74 -11.37 1.53 7.96
N LEU A 75 -11.53 1.63 6.63
CA LEU A 75 -10.41 1.53 5.69
C LEU A 75 -9.34 2.59 5.92
N HIS A 76 -9.73 3.82 6.23
CA HIS A 76 -8.78 4.90 6.49
C HIS A 76 -7.93 4.62 7.74
N ARG A 77 -8.56 4.15 8.82
CA ARG A 77 -7.84 3.73 10.04
C ARG A 77 -6.89 2.57 9.77
N LEU A 78 -7.32 1.56 9.03
CA LEU A 78 -6.47 0.43 8.63
C LEU A 78 -5.30 0.89 7.75
N TRP A 79 -5.55 1.82 6.82
CA TRP A 79 -4.51 2.36 5.95
C TRP A 79 -3.44 3.11 6.75
N LEU A 80 -3.80 3.93 7.75
CA LEU A 80 -2.83 4.61 8.61
C LEU A 80 -1.91 3.64 9.34
N LEU A 81 -2.45 2.53 9.85
CA LEU A 81 -1.65 1.49 10.50
C LEU A 81 -0.72 0.78 9.50
N ALA A 82 -1.25 0.41 8.34
CA ALA A 82 -0.48 -0.25 7.29
C ALA A 82 0.59 0.67 6.66
N ASP A 83 0.32 1.98 6.60
CA ASP A 83 1.28 2.98 6.13
C ASP A 83 2.40 3.20 7.15
N GLY A 84 2.08 3.19 8.45
CA GLY A 84 3.08 3.14 9.52
C GLY A 84 4.02 1.95 9.37
N GLU A 85 3.49 0.72 9.23
CA GLU A 85 4.30 -0.49 8.97
C GLU A 85 5.18 -0.35 7.71
N ARG A 86 4.64 0.28 6.66
CA ARG A 86 5.38 0.53 5.41
C ARG A 86 6.55 1.50 5.62
N LEU A 87 6.33 2.59 6.36
CA LEU A 87 7.33 3.60 6.65
C LEU A 87 8.44 3.07 7.57
N ASP A 88 8.08 2.30 8.59
CA ASP A 88 9.05 1.67 9.50
C ASP A 88 10.01 0.76 8.71
N ARG A 89 9.49 -0.05 7.78
CA ARG A 89 10.32 -0.88 6.90
C ARG A 89 11.24 -0.06 6.00
N GLN A 90 10.77 1.08 5.48
CA GLN A 90 11.58 1.96 4.64
C GLN A 90 12.70 2.63 5.44
N GLY A 91 12.43 3.08 6.67
CA GLY A 91 13.44 3.63 7.56
C GLY A 91 14.56 2.65 7.90
N VAL A 92 14.22 1.36 8.08
CA VAL A 92 15.20 0.28 8.30
C VAL A 92 16.04 0.01 7.04
N ALA A 93 15.43 0.07 5.85
CA ALA A 93 16.13 -0.13 4.58
C ALA A 93 17.11 1.02 4.28
N GLU A 94 16.74 2.27 4.57
CA GLU A 94 17.62 3.44 4.40
C GLU A 94 18.79 3.41 5.39
N ALA A 95 18.56 2.98 6.64
CA ALA A 95 19.62 2.81 7.63
C ALA A 95 20.63 1.70 7.27
N SER A 96 20.20 0.68 6.51
CA SER A 96 21.05 -0.43 6.06
C SER A 96 21.76 -0.16 4.72
N GLY A 97 21.30 0.84 3.95
CA GLY A 97 21.86 1.24 2.66
C GLY A 97 22.95 2.32 2.71
N ALA A 98 23.30 2.84 3.89
CA ALA A 98 24.34 3.84 4.06
C ALA A 98 25.76 3.21 4.10
N VAL A 99 26.22 2.70 2.95
CA VAL A 99 27.62 2.33 2.63
C VAL A 99 27.86 2.86 1.21
N GLU A 100 28.77 3.76 0.86
CA GLU A 100 29.83 4.54 1.50
C GLU A 100 29.92 5.89 0.75
N PRO A 101 30.44 6.98 1.33
CA PRO A 101 30.87 8.11 0.53
C PRO A 101 32.09 7.70 -0.31
N VAL A 102 31.88 7.54 -1.61
CA VAL A 102 32.98 7.38 -2.57
C VAL A 102 33.82 8.65 -2.51
N SER A 103 34.93 8.60 -1.77
CA SER A 103 35.96 9.63 -1.78
C SER A 103 36.62 9.66 -3.16
N TYR A 104 36.06 10.46 -4.07
CA TYR A 104 36.76 10.86 -5.28
C TYR A 104 37.65 12.06 -4.96
N THR A 105 38.72 11.84 -4.21
CA THR A 105 39.82 12.81 -4.10
C THR A 105 41.03 12.28 -4.85
N HIS A 106 41.01 12.42 -6.17
CA HIS A 106 42.26 12.53 -6.93
C HIS A 106 42.07 13.56 -8.04
N LEU A 107 42.32 14.82 -7.68
CA LEU A 107 42.66 15.85 -8.65
C LEU A 107 43.65 16.84 -8.02
N THR A 108 44.94 16.61 -8.25
CA THR A 108 45.92 17.69 -8.38
C THR A 108 47.15 17.19 -9.13
N LEU A 109 47.24 17.65 -10.38
CA LEU A 109 48.39 18.10 -11.17
C LEU A 109 49.72 17.35 -11.06
#